data_AF-A0AAV0XXE2-F1
#
_entry.id   AF-A0AAV0XXE2-F1
#
_cell.length_a   1.000
_cell.length_b   1.000
_cell.length_c   1.000
_cell.angle_alpha   90.00
_cell.angle_beta   90.00
_cell.angle_gamma   90.00
#
_symmetry.space_group_name_H-M   'P 1'
#
loop_
_entity.id
_entity.type
_entity.pdbx_description
1 polymer ?
#
loop_
_entity_poly.entity_id
_entity_poly.type
_entity_poly.pdbx_seq_one_letter_code
_entity_poly.pdbx_strand_id
1 'polypeptide(L)'
;MILVGRQVASQRVWLLNDHVLNDYFTLIKKENPSVHSFDTFFYERNSKTKYEGIKHWTKNVDIFSKRKVFFPINIVEGPFAHWIIVVADMVNQELVYYDSLNRHYNYKIHIAIMEYLGIEHEQKLGKSFPADDWKFVKGCTPFRITGRTARCLSALLPSIYLEKQRSTSLNSI
;
A
#
# COMPACT_ATOMS: atom_id res chain seq x y z
N MET A 1 12.79 -40.12 -37.48
CA MET A 1 11.93 -38.92 -37.36
C MET A 1 12.48 -38.06 -36.23
N ILE A 2 12.60 -36.76 -36.47
CA ILE A 2 13.53 -35.80 -35.86
C ILE A 2 13.35 -35.60 -34.33
N LEU A 3 14.48 -35.53 -33.60
CA LEU A 3 14.63 -34.91 -32.28
C LEU A 3 14.55 -33.38 -32.38
N VAL A 4 13.60 -32.71 -31.71
CA VAL A 4 13.72 -31.36 -31.07
C VAL A 4 12.49 -31.23 -30.14
N GLY A 5 12.58 -31.19 -28.82
CA GLY A 5 13.11 -30.06 -28.06
C GLY A 5 12.05 -28.96 -27.86
N ARG A 6 11.31 -29.00 -26.74
CA ARG A 6 10.93 -27.78 -26.02
C ARG A 6 10.58 -28.14 -24.58
N GLN A 7 11.62 -28.22 -23.77
CA GLN A 7 11.50 -27.89 -22.36
C GLN A 7 10.91 -26.48 -22.34
N VAL A 8 9.64 -26.35 -21.91
CA VAL A 8 9.00 -25.05 -21.71
C VAL A 8 9.66 -24.42 -20.50
N ALA A 9 10.86 -23.89 -20.69
CA ALA A 9 11.42 -22.90 -19.79
C ALA A 9 10.57 -21.64 -19.97
N SER A 10 9.61 -21.41 -19.08
CA SER A 10 9.22 -20.07 -18.63
C SER A 10 7.96 -20.14 -17.77
N GLN A 11 8.12 -20.51 -16.50
CA GLN A 11 7.34 -19.87 -15.44
C GLN A 11 8.28 -19.46 -14.31
N ARG A 12 9.24 -18.57 -14.63
CA ARG A 12 9.73 -17.66 -13.60
C ARG A 12 8.58 -16.70 -13.33
N VAL A 13 7.68 -17.12 -12.43
CA VAL A 13 6.78 -16.18 -11.78
C VAL A 13 7.70 -15.29 -10.96
N TRP A 14 8.08 -14.15 -11.55
CA TRP A 14 8.70 -13.06 -10.82
C TRP A 14 7.60 -12.48 -9.90
N LEU A 15 7.31 -13.18 -8.81
CA LEU A 15 6.56 -12.61 -7.70
C LEU A 15 7.42 -11.45 -7.19
N LEU A 16 6.83 -10.25 -7.16
CA LEU A 16 7.40 -9.15 -6.39
C LEU A 16 7.48 -9.65 -4.95
N ASN A 17 8.69 -9.85 -4.44
CA ASN A 17 8.88 -10.32 -3.07
C ASN A 17 8.85 -9.11 -2.11
N ASP A 18 8.65 -9.39 -0.82
CA ASP A 18 8.63 -8.39 0.24
C ASP A 18 9.89 -7.51 0.24
N HIS A 19 11.07 -8.12 0.04
CA HIS A 19 12.36 -7.41 0.04
C HIS A 19 12.41 -6.30 -1.03
N VAL A 20 12.11 -6.64 -2.29
CA VAL A 20 12.13 -5.68 -3.40
C VAL A 20 11.11 -4.56 -3.17
N LEU A 21 9.93 -4.89 -2.62
CA LEU A 21 8.90 -3.89 -2.35
C LEU A 21 9.28 -2.95 -1.20
N ASN A 22 9.81 -3.50 -0.10
CA ASN A 22 10.28 -2.71 1.04
C ASN A 22 11.48 -1.83 0.68
N ASP A 23 12.43 -2.33 -0.12
CA ASP A 23 13.56 -1.54 -0.64
C ASP A 23 13.06 -0.37 -1.49
N TYR A 24 12.09 -0.62 -2.37
CA TYR A 24 11.49 0.42 -3.21
C TYR A 24 10.76 1.49 -2.38
N PHE A 25 9.95 1.10 -1.40
CA PHE A 25 9.30 2.08 -0.51
C PHE A 25 10.29 2.83 0.38
N THR A 26 11.43 2.23 0.71
CA THR A 26 12.53 2.91 1.38
C THR A 26 13.13 4.00 0.50
N LEU A 27 13.30 3.75 -0.80
CA LEU A 27 13.71 4.78 -1.76
C LEU A 27 12.68 5.91 -1.84
N ILE A 28 11.37 5.59 -1.93
CA ILE A 28 10.31 6.62 -1.94
C ILE A 28 10.38 7.50 -0.69
N LYS A 29 10.51 6.90 0.51
CA LYS A 29 10.64 7.62 1.78
C LYS A 29 11.85 8.57 1.77
N LYS A 30 12.97 8.12 1.21
CA LYS A 30 14.22 8.91 1.12
C LYS A 30 14.05 10.13 0.20
N GLU A 31 13.47 9.94 -0.98
CA GLU A 31 13.23 11.02 -1.94
C GLU A 31 12.06 11.94 -1.53
N ASN A 32 11.18 11.48 -0.63
CA ASN A 32 9.99 12.22 -0.20
C ASN A 32 9.80 12.14 1.32
N PRO A 33 10.46 13.01 2.10
CA PRO A 33 10.34 13.02 3.57
C PRO A 33 8.91 13.27 4.09
N SER A 34 8.04 13.84 3.25
CA SER A 34 6.61 14.06 3.53
C SER A 34 5.76 12.79 3.43
N VAL A 35 6.35 11.65 3.06
CA VAL A 35 5.69 10.37 2.90
C VAL A 35 6.26 9.38 3.92
N HIS A 36 5.39 8.55 4.47
CA HIS A 36 5.79 7.35 5.19
C HIS A 36 5.26 6.12 4.48
N SER A 37 5.98 5.01 4.57
CA SER A 37 5.52 3.71 4.16
C SER A 37 5.90 2.70 5.23
N PHE A 38 4.90 1.94 5.65
CA PHE A 38 5.09 0.74 6.43
C PHE A 38 5.74 -0.36 5.58
N ASP A 39 6.35 -1.32 6.27
CA ASP A 39 6.83 -2.54 5.63
C ASP A 39 5.65 -3.45 5.28
N THR A 40 5.84 -4.32 4.30
CA THR A 40 4.84 -5.27 3.80
C THR A 40 4.24 -6.19 4.87
N PHE A 41 4.97 -6.40 5.97
CA PHE A 41 4.53 -7.24 7.09
C PHE A 41 3.59 -6.55 8.07
N PHE A 42 3.38 -5.23 7.94
CA PHE A 42 2.56 -4.45 8.87
C PHE A 42 1.17 -5.04 9.06
N TYR A 43 0.45 -5.30 7.97
CA TYR A 43 -0.95 -5.72 8.04
C TYR A 43 -1.10 -7.11 8.67
N GLU A 44 -0.21 -8.04 8.33
CA GLU A 44 -0.17 -9.36 8.94
C GLU A 44 0.13 -9.26 10.45
N ARG A 45 1.10 -8.43 10.83
CA ARG A 45 1.49 -8.25 12.23
C ARG A 45 0.39 -7.56 13.04
N ASN A 46 -0.24 -6.53 12.50
CA ASN A 46 -1.40 -5.87 13.11
C ASN A 46 -2.55 -6.87 13.30
N SER A 47 -2.79 -7.74 12.32
CA SER A 47 -3.85 -8.74 12.41
C SER A 47 -3.59 -9.79 13.50
N LYS A 48 -2.34 -10.26 13.64
CA LYS A 48 -1.97 -11.33 14.60
C LYS A 48 -1.75 -10.83 16.01
N THR A 49 -1.06 -9.70 16.17
CA THR A 49 -0.56 -9.21 17.46
C THR A 49 -1.19 -7.88 17.88
N LYS A 50 -2.08 -7.32 17.05
CA LYS A 50 -2.74 -6.03 17.28
C LYS A 50 -1.70 -4.91 17.50
N TYR A 51 -2.17 -3.77 18.01
CA TYR A 51 -1.37 -2.58 18.22
C TYR A 51 -0.08 -2.85 19.04
N GLU A 52 -0.15 -3.68 20.08
CA GLU A 52 0.99 -3.97 20.95
C GLU A 52 2.21 -4.53 20.21
N GLY A 53 2.00 -5.36 19.19
CA GLY A 53 3.09 -5.94 18.40
C GLY A 53 3.71 -4.98 17.38
N ILE A 54 3.08 -3.84 17.12
CA ILE A 54 3.49 -2.87 16.09
C ILE A 54 3.75 -1.45 16.62
N LYS A 55 3.43 -1.16 17.89
CA LYS A 55 3.60 0.19 18.48
C LYS A 55 5.01 0.78 18.39
N HIS A 56 6.02 -0.06 18.23
CA HIS A 56 7.41 0.38 18.11
C HIS A 56 7.80 0.76 16.67
N TRP A 57 6.99 0.40 15.67
CA TRP A 57 7.26 0.67 14.26
C TRP A 57 7.24 2.17 13.95
N THR A 58 6.45 2.92 14.71
CA THR A 58 6.34 4.38 14.67
C THR A 58 7.03 5.05 15.88
N LYS A 59 7.96 4.36 16.55
CA LYS A 59 8.63 4.93 17.74
C LYS A 59 9.33 6.25 17.45
N ASN A 60 10.01 6.33 16.30
CA ASN A 60 10.83 7.48 15.91
C ASN A 60 10.25 8.26 14.71
N VAL A 61 8.98 8.03 14.38
CA VAL A 61 8.31 8.73 13.28
C VAL A 61 6.91 9.13 13.69
N ASP A 62 6.62 10.41 13.54
CA ASP A 62 5.26 10.90 13.58
C ASP A 62 4.64 10.72 12.18
N ILE A 63 3.67 9.80 12.08
CA ILE A 63 2.98 9.50 10.83
C ILE A 63 1.87 10.53 10.53
N PHE A 64 1.38 11.27 11.52
CA PHE A 64 0.29 12.24 11.36
C PHE A 64 0.77 13.58 10.80
N SER A 65 2.06 13.92 10.96
CA SER A 65 2.69 15.04 10.24
C SER A 65 3.04 14.73 8.77
N LYS A 66 2.82 13.49 8.31
CA LYS A 66 3.07 13.10 6.92
C LYS A 66 1.88 13.48 6.05
N ARG A 67 2.14 13.80 4.79
CA ARG A 67 1.07 14.04 3.81
C ARG A 67 0.39 12.74 3.41
N LYS A 68 1.16 11.66 3.26
CA LYS A 68 0.65 10.35 2.87
C LYS A 68 1.36 9.25 3.65
N VAL A 69 0.59 8.24 4.03
CA VAL A 69 1.07 7.02 4.69
C VAL A 69 0.65 5.82 3.87
N PHE A 70 1.63 5.04 3.42
CA PHE A 70 1.44 3.88 2.57
C PHE A 70 1.41 2.61 3.41
N PHE A 71 0.44 1.75 3.12
CA PHE A 71 0.25 0.43 3.69
C PHE A 71 0.29 -0.59 2.55
N PRO A 72 1.47 -1.12 2.20
CA PRO A 72 1.60 -2.23 1.27
C PRO A 72 1.07 -3.50 1.93
N ILE A 73 0.21 -4.25 1.24
CA ILE A 73 -0.44 -5.44 1.83
C ILE A 73 -0.38 -6.60 0.85
N ASN A 74 0.09 -7.74 1.34
CA ASN A 74 -0.01 -9.02 0.64
C ASN A 74 -1.33 -9.68 1.00
N ILE A 75 -2.26 -9.74 0.05
CA ILE A 75 -3.50 -10.48 0.22
C ILE A 75 -3.29 -11.91 -0.31
N VAL A 76 -3.37 -12.87 0.60
CA VAL A 76 -3.32 -14.30 0.29
C VAL A 76 -4.73 -14.88 0.37
N GLU A 77 -5.31 -15.22 -0.78
CA GLU A 77 -6.65 -15.79 -0.92
C GLU A 77 -6.59 -17.09 -1.72
N GLY A 78 -6.75 -18.23 -1.02
CA GLY A 78 -6.60 -19.55 -1.62
C GLY A 78 -5.18 -19.77 -2.16
N PRO A 79 -5.00 -20.26 -3.39
CA PRO A 79 -3.68 -20.52 -3.95
C PRO A 79 -3.01 -19.26 -4.54
N PHE A 80 -3.63 -18.08 -4.41
CA PHE A 80 -3.16 -16.85 -5.06
C PHE A 80 -2.82 -15.78 -4.03
N ALA A 81 -1.61 -15.24 -4.14
CA ALA A 81 -1.19 -14.03 -3.46
C ALA A 81 -1.24 -12.85 -4.43
N HIS A 82 -1.67 -11.67 -3.97
CA HIS A 82 -1.58 -10.44 -4.73
C HIS A 82 -1.30 -9.25 -3.82
N TRP A 83 -0.51 -8.31 -4.34
CA TRP A 83 -0.20 -7.09 -3.66
C TRP A 83 -1.26 -6.03 -3.93
N ILE A 84 -1.62 -5.32 -2.87
CA ILE A 84 -2.39 -4.07 -2.93
C ILE A 84 -1.63 -2.98 -2.17
N ILE A 85 -2.05 -1.74 -2.36
CA ILE A 85 -1.59 -0.61 -1.55
C ILE A 85 -2.82 0.13 -1.04
N VAL A 86 -2.86 0.37 0.27
CA VAL A 86 -3.77 1.36 0.85
C VAL A 86 -2.96 2.61 1.18
N VAL A 87 -3.50 3.78 0.89
CA VAL A 87 -2.86 5.06 1.18
C VAL A 87 -3.77 5.89 2.07
N ALA A 88 -3.31 6.22 3.27
CA ALA A 88 -3.93 7.29 4.04
C ALA A 88 -3.39 8.63 3.52
N ASP A 89 -4.23 9.36 2.82
CA ASP A 89 -4.00 10.73 2.38
C ASP A 89 -4.45 11.69 3.50
N MET A 90 -3.49 12.11 4.32
CA MET A 90 -3.75 12.96 5.48
C MET A 90 -4.22 14.36 5.07
N VAL A 91 -3.92 14.79 3.84
CA VAL A 91 -4.30 16.12 3.32
C VAL A 91 -5.77 16.12 2.92
N ASN A 92 -6.20 15.10 2.18
CA ASN A 92 -7.58 14.99 1.71
C ASN A 92 -8.49 14.27 2.71
N GLN A 93 -7.92 13.72 3.78
CA GLN A 93 -8.61 12.87 4.76
C GLN A 93 -9.27 11.67 4.06
N GLU A 94 -8.50 10.98 3.23
CA GLU A 94 -8.99 9.84 2.46
C GLU A 94 -8.14 8.60 2.73
N LEU A 95 -8.79 7.45 2.86
CA LEU A 95 -8.14 6.16 2.80
C LEU A 95 -8.40 5.56 1.42
N VAL A 96 -7.38 5.62 0.57
CA VAL A 96 -7.46 5.25 -0.84
C VAL A 96 -6.98 3.82 -1.04
N TYR A 97 -7.84 2.95 -1.57
CA TYR A 97 -7.56 1.54 -1.82
C TYR A 97 -7.18 1.31 -3.28
N TYR A 98 -5.93 0.91 -3.53
CA TYR A 98 -5.43 0.57 -4.85
C TYR A 98 -5.27 -0.95 -4.99
N ASP A 99 -6.13 -1.55 -5.81
CA ASP A 99 -6.03 -2.94 -6.23
C ASP A 99 -6.10 -3.03 -7.76
N SER A 100 -5.07 -3.65 -8.31
CA SER A 100 -4.90 -3.82 -9.73
C SER A 100 -5.66 -4.99 -10.33
N LEU A 101 -5.96 -6.01 -9.53
CA LEU A 101 -6.84 -7.10 -9.96
C LEU A 101 -8.30 -6.67 -9.91
N ASN A 102 -8.57 -5.46 -9.42
CA ASN A 102 -9.89 -4.86 -9.31
C ASN A 102 -10.87 -5.83 -8.64
N ARG A 103 -10.40 -6.61 -7.65
CA ARG A 103 -11.24 -7.52 -6.89
C ARG A 103 -12.23 -6.71 -6.06
N HIS A 104 -13.21 -7.42 -5.49
CA HIS A 104 -14.12 -6.80 -4.56
C HIS A 104 -13.33 -6.15 -3.41
N TYR A 105 -13.77 -4.95 -3.08
CA TYR A 105 -13.21 -4.16 -2.02
C TYR A 105 -13.25 -4.93 -0.68
N ASN A 106 -12.10 -5.05 -0.02
CA ASN A 106 -12.00 -5.74 1.25
C ASN A 106 -12.17 -4.75 2.42
N TYR A 107 -13.41 -4.57 2.86
CA TYR A 107 -13.76 -3.65 3.95
C TYR A 107 -13.00 -3.94 5.26
N LYS A 108 -12.59 -5.19 5.50
CA LYS A 108 -11.83 -5.56 6.71
C LYS A 108 -10.47 -4.88 6.75
N ILE A 109 -9.81 -4.71 5.60
CA ILE A 109 -8.51 -4.05 5.49
C ILE A 109 -8.64 -2.58 5.89
N HIS A 110 -9.68 -1.91 5.39
CA HIS A 110 -9.98 -0.55 5.78
C HIS A 110 -10.20 -0.49 7.30
N ILE A 111 -11.16 -1.24 7.87
CA ILE A 111 -11.45 -1.16 9.31
C ILE A 111 -10.18 -1.32 10.14
N ALA A 112 -9.33 -2.31 9.82
CA ALA A 112 -8.10 -2.57 10.55
C ALA A 112 -7.08 -1.42 10.48
N ILE A 113 -6.99 -0.71 9.36
CA ILE A 113 -6.11 0.45 9.22
C ILE A 113 -6.66 1.66 9.98
N MET A 114 -7.97 1.92 9.91
CA MET A 114 -8.58 3.03 10.64
C MET A 114 -8.55 2.80 12.16
N GLU A 115 -8.77 1.58 12.61
CA GLU A 115 -8.60 1.18 14.02
C GLU A 115 -7.16 1.42 14.48
N TYR A 116 -6.17 1.01 13.68
CA TYR A 116 -4.77 1.29 13.97
C TYR A 116 -4.48 2.80 14.06
N LEU A 117 -4.92 3.60 13.08
CA LEU A 117 -4.71 5.05 13.08
C LEU A 117 -5.37 5.71 14.30
N GLY A 118 -6.55 5.24 14.71
CA GLY A 118 -7.25 5.67 15.91
C GLY A 118 -6.42 5.46 17.17
N ILE A 119 -5.97 4.22 17.39
CA ILE A 119 -5.17 3.86 18.58
C ILE A 119 -3.83 4.59 18.56
N GLU A 120 -3.12 4.62 17.42
CA GLU A 120 -1.83 5.30 17.29
C GLU A 120 -1.96 6.80 17.58
N HIS A 121 -3.02 7.45 17.09
CA HIS A 121 -3.26 8.87 17.33
C HIS A 121 -3.52 9.17 18.81
N GLU A 122 -4.33 8.34 19.46
CA GLU A 122 -4.59 8.45 20.91
C GLU A 122 -3.30 8.24 21.72
N GLN A 123 -2.51 7.22 21.39
CA GLN A 123 -1.29 6.89 22.12
C GLN A 123 -0.17 7.92 21.92
N LYS A 124 -0.07 8.55 20.75
CA LYS A 124 0.98 9.53 20.44
C LYS A 124 0.60 10.97 20.80
N LEU A 125 -0.67 11.34 20.60
CA LEU A 125 -1.14 12.71 20.70
C LEU A 125 -2.15 12.94 21.83
N GLY A 126 -2.62 11.87 22.50
CA GLY A 126 -3.57 11.95 23.62
C GLY A 126 -4.98 12.42 23.21
N LYS A 127 -5.33 12.29 21.93
CA LYS A 127 -6.59 12.78 21.35
C LYS A 127 -7.23 11.70 20.49
N SER A 128 -8.56 11.72 20.38
CA SER A 128 -9.26 10.86 19.42
C SER A 128 -8.86 11.25 17.99
N PHE A 129 -8.72 10.24 17.14
CA PHE A 129 -8.53 10.45 15.71
C PHE A 129 -9.89 10.86 15.09
N PRO A 130 -9.95 11.93 14.27
CA PRO A 130 -11.20 12.39 13.66
C PRO A 130 -11.60 11.49 12.49
N ALA A 131 -11.91 10.22 12.78
CA ALA A 131 -12.19 9.20 11.76
C ALA A 131 -13.47 9.46 10.96
N ASP A 132 -14.45 10.16 11.56
CA ASP A 132 -15.76 10.40 10.95
C ASP A 132 -15.69 11.29 9.69
N ASP A 133 -14.67 12.14 9.60
CA ASP A 133 -14.43 13.02 8.45
C ASP A 133 -13.73 12.29 7.29
N TRP A 134 -13.24 11.06 7.52
CA TRP A 134 -12.46 10.33 6.53
C TRP A 134 -13.31 9.64 5.48
N LYS A 135 -12.92 9.82 4.23
CA LYS A 135 -13.57 9.16 3.09
C LYS A 135 -12.82 7.92 2.65
N PHE A 136 -13.57 6.93 2.20
CA PHE A 136 -13.01 5.70 1.65
C PHE A 136 -13.16 5.72 0.16
N VAL A 137 -12.02 5.76 -0.53
CA VAL A 137 -11.98 5.95 -1.97
C VAL A 137 -11.34 4.74 -2.61
N LYS A 138 -11.98 4.19 -3.64
CA LYS A 138 -11.32 3.23 -4.52
C LYS A 138 -10.44 4.00 -5.48
N GLY A 139 -9.13 3.79 -5.40
CA GLY A 139 -8.18 4.44 -6.28
C GLY A 139 -8.39 4.03 -7.74
N CYS A 140 -8.33 4.98 -8.66
CA CYS A 140 -8.31 4.68 -10.09
C CYS A 140 -6.96 4.06 -10.44
N THR A 141 -6.92 2.73 -10.47
CA THR A 141 -5.80 2.01 -11.07
C THR A 141 -5.97 2.12 -12.60
N PRO A 142 -5.00 2.67 -13.37
CA PRO A 142 -5.13 2.67 -14.82
C PRO A 142 -5.36 1.23 -15.30
N PHE A 143 -6.45 1.08 -16.02
CA PHE A 143 -7.27 -0.13 -16.12
C PHE A 143 -6.58 -1.30 -16.85
N ARG A 144 -6.75 -2.51 -16.31
CA ARG A 144 -6.87 -3.81 -17.02
C ARG A 144 -5.95 -4.02 -18.24
N ILE A 145 -4.72 -4.44 -18.00
CA ILE A 145 -3.93 -5.18 -19.00
C ILE A 145 -4.21 -6.67 -18.77
N THR A 146 -5.11 -7.20 -19.61
CA THR A 146 -5.40 -8.62 -19.90
C THR A 146 -4.76 -9.68 -18.99
N GLY A 147 -5.61 -10.41 -18.25
CA GLY A 147 -5.42 -11.82 -17.89
C GLY A 147 -4.13 -12.18 -17.15
N ARG A 148 -4.24 -12.29 -15.81
CA ARG A 148 -3.22 -12.82 -14.88
C ARG A 148 -1.97 -11.95 -14.72
N THR A 149 -2.09 -10.92 -13.91
CA THR A 149 -0.96 -10.04 -13.57
C THR A 149 -0.98 -9.66 -12.09
N ALA A 150 -0.31 -10.47 -11.27
CA ALA A 150 0.28 -10.00 -10.01
C ALA A 150 1.39 -8.93 -10.24
N ARG A 151 1.48 -8.33 -11.44
CA ARG A 151 2.51 -7.39 -11.90
C ARG A 151 2.14 -5.91 -11.73
N CYS A 152 0.88 -5.56 -11.45
CA CYS A 152 0.44 -4.18 -11.58
C CYS A 152 0.84 -3.24 -10.43
N LEU A 153 1.36 -3.72 -9.30
CA LEU A 153 1.89 -2.79 -8.28
C LEU A 153 3.04 -1.93 -8.84
N SER A 154 3.88 -2.52 -9.70
CA SER A 154 4.94 -1.79 -10.42
C SER A 154 4.41 -0.74 -11.41
N ALA A 155 3.15 -0.85 -11.84
CA ALA A 155 2.49 0.15 -12.68
C ALA A 155 1.78 1.23 -11.84
N LEU A 156 1.32 0.88 -10.63
CA LEU A 156 0.69 1.81 -9.68
C LEU A 156 1.68 2.77 -9.06
N LEU A 157 2.91 2.31 -8.79
CA LEU A 157 3.91 3.13 -8.11
C LEU A 157 4.39 4.32 -8.98
N PRO A 158 4.66 4.16 -10.29
CA PRO A 158 4.89 5.28 -11.19
C PRO A 158 3.65 6.18 -11.37
N SER A 159 2.43 5.64 -11.45
CA SER A 159 1.24 6.48 -11.63
C SER A 159 0.94 7.33 -10.39
N ILE A 160 1.09 6.78 -9.18
CA ILE A 160 0.98 7.52 -7.92
C ILE A 160 2.08 8.60 -7.83
N TYR A 161 3.30 8.28 -8.27
CA TYR A 161 4.39 9.25 -8.35
C TYR A 161 4.13 10.37 -9.37
N LEU A 162 3.56 10.04 -10.54
CA LEU A 162 3.28 11.00 -11.62
C LEU A 162 2.04 11.86 -11.37
N GLU A 163 0.96 11.33 -10.78
CA GLU A 163 -0.20 12.11 -10.35
C GLU A 163 0.19 13.20 -9.35
N LYS A 164 1.21 12.94 -8.52
CA LYS A 164 1.79 13.92 -7.60
C LYS A 164 2.52 15.05 -8.33
N GLN A 165 3.29 14.77 -9.38
CA GLN A 165 3.93 15.82 -10.18
C GLN A 165 2.88 16.78 -10.77
N ARG A 166 1.77 16.23 -11.26
CA ARG A 166 0.63 17.04 -11.75
C ARG A 166 -0.03 17.88 -10.66
N SER A 167 -0.32 17.31 -9.49
CA SER A 167 -0.95 18.05 -8.38
C SER A 167 -0.03 19.16 -7.82
N THR A 168 1.29 18.97 -7.87
CA THR A 168 2.25 19.99 -7.42
C THR A 168 2.33 21.14 -8.43
N SER A 169 2.26 20.86 -9.74
CA SER A 169 2.23 21.88 -10.80
C SER A 169 0.94 22.71 -10.86
N LEU A 170 -0.18 22.17 -10.35
CA LEU A 170 -1.47 22.86 -10.35
C LEU A 170 -1.67 23.79 -9.14
N ASN A 171 -0.89 23.61 -8.07
CA ASN A 171 -0.97 24.42 -6.85
C ASN A 171 0.14 25.50 -6.76
N SER A 172 0.87 25.72 -7.85
CA SER A 172 1.96 26.72 -7.96
C SER A 172 1.67 27.82 -8.98
N ILE A 173 0.38 28.07 -9.25
CA ILE A 173 -0.15 29.21 -10.05
C ILE A 173 -1.06 30.04 -9.15
#